data_AF-J9S9W2-F1
#
_entry.id   AF-J9S9W2-F1
#
_cell.length_a   1.000
_cell.length_b   1.000
_cell.length_c   1.000
_cell.angle_alpha   90.00
_cell.angle_beta   90.00
_cell.angle_gamma   90.00
#
_symmetry.space_group_name_H-M   'P 1'
#
loop_
_entity.id
_entity.type
_entity.pdbx_description
1 polymer ?
#
loop_
_entity_poly.entity_id
_entity_poly.type
_entity_poly.pdbx_seq_one_letter_code
_entity_poly.pdbx_strand_id
1 'polypeptide(L)'
;MLRAERQMSRAQLAELVGINVQSVGALERGDNYPSLDLAFRICDVFDLPVEAVFSRTEFSAMSAELYRRETIPHRARADRPHTDDPGGL
;
A
#
# COMPACT_ATOMS: atom_id res chain seq x y z
N MET A 1 9.04 -7.33 3.06
CA MET A 1 10.01 -6.64 2.16
C MET A 1 9.90 -7.31 0.80
N LEU A 2 9.28 -6.64 -0.18
CA LEU A 2 8.79 -7.25 -1.43
C LEU A 2 9.81 -8.10 -2.17
N ARG A 3 11.06 -7.63 -2.23
CA ARG A 3 12.16 -8.36 -2.85
C ARG A 3 12.45 -9.70 -2.16
N ALA A 4 12.45 -9.72 -0.83
CA ALA A 4 12.71 -10.94 -0.05
C ALA A 4 11.54 -11.95 -0.15
N GLU A 5 10.31 -11.45 -0.23
CA GLU A 5 9.12 -12.29 -0.47
C GLU A 5 9.21 -13.03 -1.82
N ARG A 6 9.82 -12.40 -2.83
CA ARG A 6 10.09 -13.01 -4.14
C ARG A 6 11.44 -13.72 -4.25
N GLN A 7 12.18 -13.93 -3.15
CA GLN A 7 13.54 -14.51 -3.15
C GLN A 7 14.51 -13.84 -4.14
N MET A 8 14.26 -12.57 -4.46
CA MET A 8 15.04 -11.79 -5.41
C MET A 8 16.22 -11.16 -4.67
N SER A 9 17.39 -11.00 -5.30
CA SER A 9 18.57 -10.31 -4.73
C SER A 9 18.56 -8.82 -5.08
N ARG A 10 19.29 -7.98 -4.32
CA ARG A 10 19.41 -6.53 -4.64
C ARG A 10 19.97 -6.31 -6.03
N ALA A 11 20.91 -7.16 -6.47
CA ALA A 11 21.51 -7.09 -7.79
C ALA A 11 20.47 -7.38 -8.89
N GLN A 12 19.61 -8.37 -8.69
CA GLN A 12 18.52 -8.66 -9.64
C GLN A 12 17.51 -7.52 -9.73
N LEU A 13 17.10 -6.93 -8.60
CA LEU A 13 16.21 -5.77 -8.64
C LEU A 13 16.85 -4.59 -9.34
N ALA A 14 18.13 -4.31 -9.03
CA ALA A 14 18.91 -3.25 -9.66
C ALA A 14 18.99 -3.40 -11.19
N GLU A 15 19.23 -4.62 -11.67
CA GLU A 15 19.24 -4.95 -13.09
C GLU A 15 17.87 -4.70 -13.75
N LEU A 16 16.79 -5.22 -13.15
CA LEU A 16 15.42 -5.06 -13.67
C LEU A 16 14.98 -3.60 -13.75
N VAL A 17 15.39 -2.78 -12.77
CA VAL A 17 15.04 -1.36 -12.72
C VAL A 17 16.20 -0.45 -13.12
N GLY A 18 17.21 -0.95 -13.84
CA GLY A 18 18.25 -0.13 -14.47
C GLY A 18 18.97 0.86 -13.55
N ILE A 19 19.26 0.48 -12.31
CA ILE A 19 20.05 1.30 -11.36
C ILE A 19 21.22 0.49 -10.79
N ASN A 20 22.11 1.13 -10.04
CA ASN A 20 23.17 0.41 -9.35
C ASN A 20 22.64 -0.27 -8.06
N VAL A 21 23.32 -1.35 -7.63
CA VAL A 21 22.94 -2.14 -6.45
C VAL A 21 22.98 -1.33 -5.15
N GLN A 22 23.84 -0.32 -5.05
CA GLN A 22 23.94 0.53 -3.86
C GLN A 22 22.71 1.44 -3.73
N SER A 23 22.16 1.94 -4.84
CA SER A 23 20.93 2.71 -4.89
C SER A 23 19.75 1.89 -4.40
N VAL A 24 19.64 0.61 -4.75
CA VAL A 24 18.63 -0.29 -4.15
C VAL A 24 18.79 -0.35 -2.63
N GLY A 25 20.02 -0.50 -2.13
CA GLY A 25 20.28 -0.49 -0.69
C GLY A 25 19.90 0.83 -0.01
N ALA A 26 20.14 1.98 -0.64
CA ALA A 26 19.75 3.29 -0.13
C ALA A 26 18.23 3.49 -0.12
N LEU A 27 17.53 3.03 -1.17
CA LEU A 27 16.07 3.03 -1.22
C LEU A 27 15.47 2.19 -0.09
N GLU A 28 16.00 0.99 0.14
CA GLU A 28 15.52 0.08 1.19
C GLU A 28 15.73 0.62 2.62
N ARG A 29 16.71 1.52 2.83
CA ARG A 29 16.94 2.19 4.12
C ARG A 29 16.20 3.52 4.26
N GLY A 30 15.61 4.04 3.17
CA GLY A 30 15.00 5.36 3.14
C GLY A 30 15.99 6.53 3.05
N ASP A 31 17.27 6.25 2.74
CA ASP A 31 18.30 7.28 2.59
C ASP A 31 18.09 8.14 1.32
N ASN A 32 17.36 7.60 0.34
CA ASN A 32 17.08 8.25 -0.93
C ASN A 32 15.65 7.99 -1.37
N TYR A 33 15.04 8.98 -2.02
CA TYR A 33 13.71 8.84 -2.63
C TYR A 33 13.86 8.57 -4.13
N PRO A 34 13.10 7.62 -4.70
CA PRO A 34 13.17 7.36 -6.14
C PRO A 34 12.53 8.52 -6.93
N SER A 35 12.96 8.69 -8.18
CA SER A 35 12.17 9.46 -9.14
C SER A 35 10.82 8.77 -9.38
N LEU A 36 9.83 9.50 -9.90
CA LEU A 36 8.52 8.94 -10.23
C LEU A 36 8.64 7.77 -11.23
N ASP A 37 9.50 7.92 -12.25
CA ASP A 37 9.81 6.86 -13.21
C ASP A 37 10.37 5.59 -12.55
N LEU A 38 11.35 5.75 -11.64
CA LEU A 38 11.93 4.62 -10.92
C LEU A 38 10.90 3.95 -10.00
N ALA A 39 10.03 4.73 -9.36
CA ALA A 39 8.95 4.20 -8.55
C ALA A 39 8.01 3.32 -9.38
N PHE A 40 7.61 3.75 -10.58
CA PHE A 40 6.76 2.95 -11.47
C PHE A 40 7.47 1.69 -11.98
N ARG A 41 8.74 1.77 -12.36
CA ARG A 41 9.50 0.56 -12.77
C ARG A 41 9.62 -0.46 -11.64
N ILE A 42 9.75 -0.01 -10.39
CA ILE A 42 9.70 -0.90 -9.22
C ILE A 42 8.30 -1.53 -9.09
N CYS A 43 7.23 -0.76 -9.27
CA CYS A 43 5.85 -1.26 -9.25
C CYS A 43 5.62 -2.36 -10.29
N ASP A 44 6.11 -2.17 -11.51
CA ASP A 44 6.00 -3.14 -12.60
C ASP A 44 6.70 -4.45 -12.28
N VAL A 45 7.90 -4.40 -11.69
CA VAL A 45 8.65 -5.60 -11.27
C VAL A 45 7.87 -6.44 -10.24
N PHE A 46 7.12 -5.77 -9.37
CA PHE A 46 6.33 -6.44 -8.33
C PHE A 46 4.87 -6.68 -8.72
N ASP A 47 4.42 -6.23 -9.89
CA ASP A 47 3.01 -6.31 -10.31
C ASP A 47 2.06 -5.79 -9.22
N LEU A 48 2.40 -4.62 -8.67
CA LEU A 48 1.68 -3.99 -7.56
C LEU A 48 1.46 -2.50 -7.85
N PRO A 49 0.33 -1.91 -7.41
CA PRO A 49 0.11 -0.48 -7.52
C PRO A 49 1.05 0.30 -6.59
N VAL A 50 1.25 1.59 -6.89
CA VAL A 50 2.21 2.44 -6.17
C VAL A 50 1.95 2.53 -4.67
N GLU A 51 0.69 2.56 -4.25
CA GLU A 51 0.27 2.60 -2.85
C GLU A 51 0.55 1.31 -2.07
N ALA A 52 0.77 0.20 -2.76
CA ALA A 52 1.18 -1.07 -2.14
C ALA A 52 2.71 -1.18 -1.99
N VAL A 53 3.47 -0.39 -2.75
CA VAL A 53 4.93 -0.39 -2.73
C VAL A 53 5.48 0.75 -1.86
N PHE A 54 4.85 1.92 -1.90
CA PHE A 54 5.30 3.13 -1.24
C PHE A 54 4.21 3.69 -0.32
N SER A 55 4.62 4.10 0.87
CA SER A 55 3.77 4.77 1.84
C SER A 55 4.57 5.85 2.57
N ARG A 56 3.89 6.92 2.98
CA ARG A 56 4.48 7.98 3.82
C ARG A 56 4.57 7.58 5.29
N THR A 57 3.88 6.51 5.68
CA THR A 57 3.90 5.92 7.00
C THR A 57 4.26 4.45 6.89
N GLU A 58 4.82 3.87 7.95
CA GLU A 58 5.09 2.44 7.98
C GLU A 58 3.82 1.61 7.71
N PHE A 59 3.98 0.52 6.97
CA PHE A 59 2.89 -0.43 6.76
C PHE A 59 2.58 -1.13 8.10
N SER A 60 1.30 -1.16 8.47
CA SER A 60 0.85 -1.92 9.64
C SER A 60 1.03 -3.42 9.42
N ALA A 61 1.35 -4.15 10.49
CA ALA A 61 1.33 -5.61 10.46
C ALA A 61 -0.05 -6.13 9.99
N MET A 62 -0.06 -7.20 9.20
CA MET A 62 -1.30 -7.79 8.69
C MET A 62 -2.28 -8.18 9.81
N SER A 63 -1.77 -8.72 10.92
CA SER A 63 -2.59 -9.05 12.09
C SER A 63 -3.28 -7.82 12.67
N ALA A 64 -2.58 -6.69 12.79
CA ALA A 64 -3.14 -5.45 13.30
C ALA A 64 -4.29 -4.94 12.42
N GLU A 65 -4.15 -5.05 11.09
CA GLU A 65 -5.22 -4.64 10.16
C GLU A 65 -6.42 -5.60 10.16
N LEU A 66 -6.19 -6.92 10.28
CA LEU A 66 -7.26 -7.91 10.34
C LEU A 66 -8.13 -7.76 11.60
N TYR A 67 -7.51 -7.64 12.78
CA TYR A 67 -8.25 -7.50 14.05
C TYR A 67 -8.82 -6.09 14.30
N ARG A 68 -8.27 -5.05 13.66
CA ARG A 68 -8.87 -3.69 13.68
C ARG A 68 -10.26 -3.69 13.04
N ARG A 69 -10.47 -4.47 11.97
CA ARG A 69 -11.76 -4.54 11.27
C ARG A 69 -12.83 -5.29 12.06
N GLU A 70 -12.44 -6.23 12.92
CA GLU A 70 -13.37 -6.97 13.78
C GLU A 70 -13.84 -6.18 15.01
N THR A 71 -13.09 -5.14 15.42
CA THR A 71 -13.35 -4.40 16.66
C THR A 71 -14.16 -3.12 16.48
N ILE A 72 -14.61 -2.81 15.26
CA ILE A 72 -15.69 -1.83 15.08
C ILE A 72 -17.01 -2.60 15.29
N PRO A 73 -17.74 -2.43 16.42
CA PRO A 73 -19.12 -2.86 16.45
C PRO A 73 -19.80 -2.15 15.28
N HIS A 74 -20.37 -2.94 14.38
CA HIS A 74 -21.22 -2.48 13.29
C HIS A 74 -22.30 -1.59 13.90
N ARG A 75 -22.04 -0.27 14.01
CA ARG A 75 -23.05 0.69 14.40
C ARG A 75 -24.06 0.69 13.27
N ALA A 76 -25.11 -0.09 13.51
CA ALA A 76 -26.44 -0.02 12.95
C ALA A 76 -26.57 1.02 11.84
N ARG A 77 -26.59 0.55 10.60
CA ARG A 77 -27.35 1.22 9.54
C ARG A 77 -28.85 0.89 9.67
N ALA A 78 -29.38 1.14 10.85
CA ALA A 78 -30.81 1.24 11.17
C ALA A 78 -30.83 2.39 12.19
N ASP A 79 -31.26 3.59 11.86
CA ASP A 79 -32.62 3.91 11.48
C ASP A 79 -32.56 5.33 10.89
N ARG A 80 -32.86 5.49 9.60
CA ARG A 80 -33.31 6.81 9.13
C ARG A 80 -34.83 6.65 8.97
N PRO A 81 -35.66 7.30 9.79
CA PRO A 81 -37.06 7.37 9.48
C PRO A 81 -37.18 8.10 8.15
N HIS A 82 -37.58 7.35 7.13
CA HIS A 82 -38.10 7.89 5.89
C HIS A 82 -39.44 8.53 6.26
N THR A 83 -39.42 9.82 6.57
CA THR A 83 -40.65 10.61 6.64
C THR A 83 -41.04 10.90 5.19
N ASP A 84 -41.72 9.93 4.59
CA ASP A 84 -42.73 10.24 3.56
C ASP A 84 -43.86 10.96 4.29
N ASP A 85 -44.00 12.26 4.07
CA ASP A 85 -45.25 12.96 4.36
C ASP A 85 -45.99 13.19 3.04
N PRO A 86 -47.04 12.41 2.73
CA PRO A 86 -47.84 12.60 1.54
C PRO A 86 -48.97 13.59 1.86
N GLY A 87 -48.82 14.84 1.42
CA GLY A 87 -49.90 15.70 0.94
C GLY A 87 -51.05 16.10 1.90
N GLY A 88 -51.24 17.42 2.01
CA GLY A 88 -52.57 18.04 1.91
C GLY A 88 -53.26 18.45 3.21
N LEU A 89 -53.25 19.76 3.51
CA LEU A 89 -54.34 20.73 3.26
C LEU A 89 -53.91 22.13 3.72
#